data_AF-A0A254QDH8-F1
#
_entry.id   AF-A0A254QDH8-F1
#
_cell.length_a   1.000
_cell.length_b   1.000
_cell.length_c   1.000
_cell.angle_alpha   90.00
_cell.angle_beta   90.00
_cell.angle_gamma   90.00
#
_symmetry.space_group_name_H-M   'P 1'
#
loop_
_entity.id
_entity.type
_entity.pdbx_description
1 polymer ?
#
loop_
_entity_poly.entity_id
_entity_poly.type
_entity_poly.pdbx_seq_one_letter_code
_entity_poly.pdbx_strand_id
1 'polypeptide(L)'
;MQVCPRCARQNEDDVRFCGRCGLDFAEYAKHQERPASSDTKFCYKHPKEATNLSCGRCDKPLCTKCVIIGPAGPRCAECAKHHVEFRPGAVLHRAKSGVKGVTKMGPWGIYILVISASMIFGMFRGCGSNSAQPQNDVPIERSN
;
A
#
# COMPACT_ATOMS: atom_id res chain seq x y z
N MET A 1 -7.20 -26.35 -40.30
CA MET A 1 -6.02 -26.21 -39.42
C MET A 1 -6.29 -25.11 -38.41
N GLN A 2 -6.21 -25.40 -37.11
CA GLN A 2 -6.45 -24.45 -36.04
C GLN A 2 -5.12 -23.91 -35.49
N VAL A 3 -5.05 -22.61 -35.23
CA VAL A 3 -3.86 -21.96 -34.70
C VAL A 3 -3.99 -21.83 -33.18
N CYS A 4 -3.00 -22.32 -32.44
CA CYS A 4 -3.03 -22.23 -30.99
C CYS A 4 -2.94 -20.76 -30.51
N PRO A 5 -3.89 -20.25 -29.71
CA PRO A 5 -3.89 -18.85 -29.25
C PRO A 5 -2.77 -18.53 -28.26
N ARG A 6 -2.17 -19.56 -27.66
CA ARG A 6 -1.09 -19.41 -26.66
C ARG A 6 0.29 -19.33 -27.28
N CYS A 7 0.55 -20.06 -28.37
CA CYS A 7 1.90 -20.19 -28.95
C CYS A 7 1.96 -20.08 -30.49
N ALA A 8 0.84 -19.75 -31.14
CA ALA A 8 0.69 -19.55 -32.57
C ALA A 8 1.11 -20.74 -33.48
N ARG A 9 1.24 -21.95 -32.95
CA ARG A 9 1.52 -23.16 -33.75
C ARG A 9 0.23 -23.59 -34.47
N GLN A 10 0.36 -24.03 -35.72
CA GLN A 10 -0.70 -24.68 -36.48
C GLN A 10 -0.85 -26.12 -36.04
N ASN A 11 -2.09 -26.54 -35.80
CA ASN A 11 -2.47 -27.91 -35.49
C ASN A 11 -3.60 -28.37 -36.41
N GLU A 12 -3.82 -29.67 -36.46
CA GLU A 12 -5.02 -30.25 -37.09
C GLU A 12 -6.27 -29.85 -36.29
N ASP A 13 -7.44 -29.77 -36.92
CA ASP A 13 -8.65 -29.20 -36.30
C ASP A 13 -9.27 -30.11 -35.22
N ASP A 14 -8.91 -31.39 -35.21
CA ASP A 14 -9.46 -32.45 -34.36
C ASP A 14 -8.60 -32.76 -33.12
N VAL A 15 -7.35 -32.27 -33.05
CA VAL A 15 -6.50 -32.54 -31.88
C VAL A 15 -7.02 -31.85 -30.63
N ARG A 16 -7.04 -32.58 -29.51
CA ARG A 16 -7.50 -32.06 -28.21
C ARG A 16 -6.53 -31.07 -27.55
N PHE A 17 -5.23 -31.29 -27.74
CA PHE A 17 -4.17 -30.53 -27.08
C PHE A 17 -3.19 -29.93 -28.08
N CYS A 18 -2.61 -28.78 -27.74
CA CYS A 18 -1.49 -28.24 -28.49
C CYS A 18 -0.19 -29.00 -28.19
N GLY A 19 0.39 -29.67 -29.19
CA GLY A 19 1.66 -30.40 -29.05
C GLY A 19 2.91 -29.56 -28.77
N ARG A 20 2.80 -28.24 -28.57
CA ARG A 20 3.92 -27.38 -28.13
C ARG A 20 3.77 -26.91 -26.68
N CYS A 21 2.60 -26.35 -26.36
CA CYS A 21 2.38 -25.66 -25.09
C CYS A 21 1.40 -26.40 -24.15
N GLY A 22 0.80 -27.49 -24.61
CA GLY A 22 -0.14 -28.30 -23.82
C GLY A 22 -1.50 -27.67 -23.58
N LEU A 23 -1.87 -26.60 -24.28
CA LEU A 23 -3.20 -25.98 -24.18
C LEU A 23 -4.28 -26.99 -24.61
N ASP A 24 -5.28 -27.22 -23.77
CA ASP A 24 -6.50 -27.97 -24.12
C ASP A 24 -7.48 -27.04 -24.86
N PHE A 25 -7.83 -27.41 -26.09
CA PHE A 25 -8.69 -26.59 -26.94
C PHE A 25 -10.16 -26.61 -26.49
N ALA A 26 -10.64 -27.73 -25.93
CA ALA A 26 -12.00 -27.87 -25.45
C ALA A 26 -12.25 -27.03 -24.18
N GLU A 27 -11.27 -26.98 -23.28
CA GLU A 27 -11.33 -26.14 -22.08
C GLU A 27 -11.19 -24.66 -22.43
N TYR A 28 -10.31 -24.31 -23.39
CA TYR A 28 -10.16 -22.93 -23.85
C TYR A 28 -11.44 -22.37 -24.48
N ALA A 29 -12.14 -23.18 -25.30
CA ALA A 29 -13.38 -22.77 -25.95
C ALA A 29 -14.48 -22.38 -24.93
N LYS A 30 -14.64 -23.13 -23.84
CA LYS A 30 -15.60 -22.81 -22.77
C LYS A 30 -15.37 -21.44 -22.15
N HIS A 31 -14.11 -21.00 -22.04
CA HIS A 31 -13.77 -19.69 -21.47
C HIS A 31 -14.08 -18.53 -22.41
N GLN A 32 -14.21 -18.78 -23.71
CA GLN A 32 -14.44 -17.76 -24.73
C GLN A 32 -15.92 -17.33 -24.81
N GLU A 33 -16.83 -18.12 -24.25
CA GLU A 33 -18.28 -17.87 -24.25
C GLU A 33 -18.75 -16.89 -23.15
N ARG A 34 -17.84 -16.17 -22.48
CA ARG A 34 -18.25 -15.17 -21.50
C ARG A 34 -19.09 -14.11 -22.21
N PRO A 35 -20.37 -13.91 -21.82
CA PRO A 35 -21.28 -13.07 -22.58
C PRO A 35 -20.70 -11.66 -22.67
N ALA A 36 -20.44 -11.21 -23.90
CA ALA A 36 -20.18 -9.82 -24.18
C ALA A 36 -21.49 -9.07 -23.90
N SER A 37 -21.60 -8.45 -22.72
CA SER A 37 -22.76 -7.65 -22.35
C SER A 37 -22.77 -6.39 -23.23
N SER A 38 -23.50 -6.44 -24.34
CA SER A 38 -23.68 -5.34 -25.29
C SER A 38 -24.72 -4.30 -24.85
N ASP A 39 -25.25 -4.45 -23.63
CA ASP A 39 -26.25 -3.54 -23.08
C ASP A 39 -25.55 -2.36 -22.41
N THR A 40 -25.65 -1.18 -23.03
CA THR A 40 -24.95 0.02 -22.58
C THR A 40 -25.66 0.57 -21.35
N LYS A 41 -25.14 0.24 -20.16
CA LYS A 41 -25.68 0.74 -18.89
C LYS A 41 -25.10 2.13 -18.59
N PHE A 42 -25.88 2.96 -17.90
CA PHE A 42 -25.43 4.29 -17.45
C PHE A 42 -25.25 4.32 -15.95
N CYS A 43 -24.28 5.08 -15.46
CA CYS A 43 -24.02 5.20 -14.04
C CYS A 43 -25.23 5.80 -13.30
N TYR A 44 -25.61 5.20 -12.17
CA TYR A 44 -26.72 5.68 -11.33
C TYR A 44 -26.56 7.16 -10.90
N LYS A 45 -25.34 7.63 -10.67
CA LYS A 45 -25.06 9.04 -10.33
C LYS A 45 -24.78 9.93 -11.54
N HIS A 46 -24.26 9.35 -12.61
CA HIS A 46 -23.83 10.09 -13.80
C HIS A 46 -24.52 9.49 -15.03
N PRO A 47 -25.74 9.92 -15.36
CA PRO A 47 -26.51 9.36 -16.47
C PRO A 47 -25.87 9.60 -17.84
N LYS A 48 -24.90 10.51 -17.93
CA LYS A 48 -24.13 10.78 -19.16
C LYS A 48 -22.93 9.85 -19.35
N GLU A 49 -22.56 9.07 -18.34
CA GLU A 49 -21.41 8.15 -18.39
C GLU A 49 -21.89 6.72 -18.61
N ALA A 50 -21.67 6.19 -19.82
CA ALA A 50 -21.85 4.78 -20.13
C ALA A 50 -20.80 3.94 -19.37
N THR A 51 -21.22 2.78 -18.87
CA THR A 51 -20.39 1.90 -18.05
C THR A 51 -20.75 0.42 -18.22
N ASN A 52 -19.72 -0.41 -18.17
CA ASN A 52 -19.84 -1.87 -18.08
C ASN A 52 -19.57 -2.41 -16.67
N LEU A 53 -19.38 -1.52 -15.68
CA LEU A 53 -19.10 -1.86 -14.29
C LEU A 53 -20.39 -1.84 -13.47
N SER A 54 -20.57 -2.82 -12.59
CA SER A 54 -21.71 -2.92 -11.67
C SER A 54 -21.25 -3.32 -10.27
N CYS A 55 -22.00 -2.94 -9.24
CA CYS A 55 -21.69 -3.28 -7.85
C CYS A 55 -21.92 -4.77 -7.60
N GLY A 56 -20.92 -5.54 -7.17
CA GLY A 56 -21.09 -6.98 -6.89
C GLY A 56 -21.97 -7.34 -5.68
N ARG A 57 -22.67 -6.38 -5.07
CA ARG A 57 -23.64 -6.62 -3.96
C ARG A 57 -25.08 -6.24 -4.32
N CYS A 58 -25.26 -5.20 -5.13
CA CYS A 58 -26.58 -4.67 -5.45
C CYS A 58 -26.81 -4.45 -6.96
N ASP A 59 -25.85 -4.87 -7.78
CA ASP A 59 -25.87 -4.86 -9.25
C ASP A 59 -26.14 -3.50 -9.92
N LYS A 60 -26.13 -2.41 -9.15
CA LYS A 60 -26.27 -1.05 -9.65
C LYS A 60 -25.10 -0.70 -10.60
N PRO A 61 -25.36 -0.10 -11.76
CA PRO A 61 -24.30 0.34 -12.68
C PRO A 61 -23.53 1.54 -12.11
N LEU A 62 -22.19 1.48 -12.19
CA LEU A 62 -21.26 2.43 -11.59
C LEU A 62 -20.26 2.91 -12.65
N CYS A 63 -19.91 4.20 -12.68
CA CYS A 63 -18.77 4.64 -13.47
C CYS A 63 -17.44 4.43 -12.71
N THR A 64 -16.33 4.55 -13.44
CA THR A 64 -14.96 4.48 -12.88
C THR A 64 -14.66 5.55 -11.84
N LYS A 65 -15.44 6.65 -11.81
CA LYS A 65 -15.34 7.71 -10.79
C LYS A 65 -16.11 7.39 -9.50
N CYS A 66 -17.14 6.54 -9.59
CA CYS A 66 -18.04 6.22 -8.47
C CYS A 66 -17.75 4.86 -7.83
N VAL A 67 -16.90 4.04 -8.45
CA VAL A 67 -16.51 2.73 -7.92
C VAL A 67 -15.60 2.88 -6.71
N ILE A 68 -15.86 2.08 -5.69
CA ILE A 68 -14.98 1.92 -4.52
C ILE A 68 -14.44 0.50 -4.57
N ILE A 69 -13.11 0.36 -4.59
CA ILE A 69 -12.45 -0.94 -4.57
C ILE A 69 -12.43 -1.44 -3.12
N GLY A 70 -13.30 -2.40 -2.80
CA GLY A 70 -13.30 -3.10 -1.52
C GLY A 70 -12.48 -4.39 -1.56
N PRO A 71 -12.27 -5.06 -0.40
CA PRO A 71 -11.54 -6.32 -0.33
C PRO A 71 -12.20 -7.45 -1.13
N ALA A 72 -13.51 -7.35 -1.39
CA ALA A 72 -14.29 -8.31 -2.17
C ALA A 72 -14.70 -7.75 -3.55
N GLY A 73 -13.91 -6.83 -4.12
CA GLY A 73 -14.13 -6.27 -5.46
C GLY A 73 -14.87 -4.92 -5.49
N PRO A 74 -15.40 -4.52 -6.67
CA PRO A 74 -16.00 -3.20 -6.87
C PRO A 74 -17.34 -3.05 -6.13
N ARG A 75 -17.49 -1.94 -5.39
CA ARG A 75 -18.68 -1.61 -4.60
C ARG A 75 -19.16 -0.18 -4.87
N CYS A 76 -20.45 0.05 -4.68
CA CYS A 76 -21.02 1.41 -4.65
C CYS A 76 -20.84 2.08 -3.27
N ALA A 77 -20.98 3.40 -3.22
CA ALA A 77 -20.81 4.19 -1.98
C ALA A 77 -21.71 3.73 -0.81
N GLU A 78 -22.94 3.33 -1.08
CA GLU A 78 -23.86 2.83 -0.04
C GLU A 78 -23.41 1.48 0.52
N CYS A 79 -23.02 0.55 -0.36
CA CYS A 79 -22.55 -0.77 0.05
C CYS A 79 -21.17 -0.72 0.73
N ALA A 80 -20.33 0.26 0.40
CA ALA A 80 -19.01 0.44 0.99
C ALA A 80 -19.04 1.07 2.39
N LYS A 81 -20.05 1.89 2.70
CA LYS A 81 -20.22 2.56 4.00
C LYS A 81 -20.52 1.62 5.17
N HIS A 82 -20.81 0.33 4.92
CA HIS A 82 -21.03 -0.62 6.00
C HIS A 82 -19.71 -0.85 6.74
N HIS A 83 -19.57 -0.11 7.84
CA HIS A 83 -18.43 -0.02 8.73
C HIS A 83 -17.90 -1.42 9.04
N VAL A 84 -16.73 -1.75 8.47
CA VAL A 84 -15.85 -2.69 9.13
C VAL A 84 -15.52 -2.05 10.46
N GLU A 85 -16.08 -2.60 11.53
CA GLU A 85 -15.81 -2.20 12.90
C GLU A 85 -14.33 -2.51 13.15
N PHE A 86 -13.47 -1.52 12.88
CA PHE A 86 -12.10 -1.56 13.34
C PHE A 86 -12.20 -1.63 14.87
N ARG A 87 -11.89 -2.80 15.44
CA ARG A 87 -11.76 -2.98 16.89
C ARG A 87 -10.30 -2.68 17.25
N PRO A 88 -9.92 -1.41 17.52
CA PRO A 88 -8.55 -1.04 17.88
C PRO A 88 -8.06 -1.75 19.14
N GLY A 89 -8.97 -2.31 19.95
CA GLY A 89 -8.64 -3.13 21.11
C GLY A 89 -7.72 -4.33 20.82
N ALA A 90 -7.78 -4.91 19.61
CA ALA A 90 -6.89 -6.01 19.23
C ALA A 90 -5.44 -5.54 18.97
N VAL A 91 -5.24 -4.27 18.60
CA VAL A 91 -3.91 -3.69 18.33
C VAL A 91 -3.32 -3.07 19.61
N LEU A 92 -4.17 -2.56 20.51
CA LEU A 92 -3.72 -1.86 21.72
C LEU A 92 -3.16 -2.79 22.82
N HIS A 93 -3.42 -4.11 22.76
CA HIS A 93 -2.91 -5.05 23.76
C HIS A 93 -1.38 -5.22 23.72
N ARG A 94 -0.69 -4.79 22.64
CA ARG A 94 0.79 -4.73 22.58
C ARG A 94 1.38 -3.43 23.12
N ALA A 95 0.62 -2.34 23.21
CA ALA A 95 1.13 -1.05 23.70
C ALA A 95 1.19 -0.99 25.25
N LYS A 96 0.29 -1.70 25.95
CA LYS A 96 0.24 -1.69 27.43
C LYS A 96 1.34 -2.50 28.12
N SER A 97 2.08 -3.35 27.41
CA SER A 97 3.16 -4.15 28.00
C SER A 97 4.48 -3.39 28.15
N GLY A 98 4.66 -2.26 27.45
CA GLY A 98 5.86 -1.41 27.59
C GLY A 98 5.81 -0.43 28.76
N VAL A 99 4.61 0.07 29.10
CA VAL A 99 4.45 1.15 30.09
C VAL A 99 4.48 0.66 31.54
N LYS A 100 4.07 -0.58 31.82
CA LYS A 100 4.04 -1.13 33.19
C LYS A 100 5.42 -1.40 33.80
N GLY A 101 6.50 -1.40 33.01
CA GLY A 101 7.86 -1.53 33.51
C GLY A 101 8.41 -0.24 34.13
N VAL A 102 8.00 0.93 33.61
CA VAL A 102 8.54 2.23 34.03
C VAL A 102 7.83 2.77 35.27
N THR A 103 6.54 2.50 35.45
CA THR A 103 5.75 3.02 36.57
C THR A 103 5.94 2.27 37.90
N LYS A 104 6.62 1.11 37.89
CA LYS A 104 6.89 0.33 39.11
C LYS A 104 8.08 0.85 39.92
N MET A 105 8.96 1.61 39.27
CA MET A 105 10.06 2.30 39.91
C MET A 105 9.52 3.69 40.20
N GLY A 106 9.12 3.95 41.44
CA GLY A 106 8.43 5.19 41.85
C GLY A 106 9.25 6.47 41.62
N PRO A 107 9.15 7.50 42.47
CA PRO A 107 9.89 8.76 42.27
C PRO A 107 11.39 8.55 41.98
N TRP A 108 11.99 7.54 42.63
CA TRP A 108 13.38 7.12 42.43
C TRP A 108 13.74 6.67 41.00
N GLY A 109 12.84 6.03 40.26
CA GLY A 109 13.12 5.60 38.89
C GLY A 109 13.27 6.77 37.92
N ILE A 110 12.42 7.78 38.11
CA ILE A 110 12.48 9.04 37.36
C ILE A 110 13.76 9.80 37.72
N TYR A 111 14.11 9.90 39.01
CA TYR A 111 15.35 10.54 39.43
C TYR A 111 16.60 9.87 38.84
N ILE A 112 16.67 8.53 38.86
CA ILE A 112 17.82 7.81 38.29
C ILE A 112 17.93 8.03 36.77
N LEU A 113 16.82 8.05 36.04
CA LEU A 113 16.81 8.35 34.61
C LEU A 113 17.28 9.79 34.32
N VAL A 114 16.78 10.77 35.06
CA VAL A 114 17.17 12.18 34.88
C VAL A 114 18.63 12.41 35.22
N ILE A 115 19.12 11.83 36.33
CA ILE A 115 20.52 11.96 36.76
C ILE A 115 21.47 11.28 35.77
N SER A 116 21.16 10.06 35.33
CA SER A 116 21.98 9.36 34.33
C SER A 116 21.99 10.09 32.98
N ALA A 117 20.84 10.59 32.52
CA ALA A 117 20.76 11.38 31.29
C ALA A 117 21.56 12.69 31.39
N SER A 118 21.52 13.36 32.55
CA SER A 118 22.28 14.58 32.80
C SER A 118 23.79 14.33 32.83
N MET A 119 24.25 13.25 33.47
CA MET A 119 25.67 12.85 33.46
C MET A 119 26.16 12.49 32.05
N ILE A 120 25.38 11.69 31.31
CA ILE A 120 25.73 11.30 29.94
C ILE A 120 25.80 12.55 29.05
N PHE A 121 24.79 13.43 29.10
CA PHE A 121 24.76 14.65 28.30
C PHE A 121 25.89 15.63 28.64
N GLY A 122 26.25 15.75 29.93
CA GLY A 122 27.40 16.52 30.39
C GLY A 122 28.73 15.96 29.87
N MET A 123 28.87 14.63 29.84
CA MET A 123 30.06 13.95 29.33
C MET A 123 30.23 14.15 27.81
N PHE A 124 29.12 14.16 27.05
CA PHE A 124 29.15 14.48 25.62
C PHE A 124 29.41 15.96 25.31
N ARG A 125 28.95 16.91 26.14
CA ARG A 125 29.28 18.34 25.98
C ARG A 125 30.71 18.69 26.40
N GLY A 126 31.33 17.91 27.28
CA GLY A 126 32.67 18.14 27.80
C GLY A 126 33.82 17.93 26.81
N CYS A 127 33.63 17.14 25.75
CA CYS A 127 34.67 16.93 24.73
C CYS A 127 34.76 18.03 23.66
N GLY A 128 33.99 19.13 23.77
CA GLY A 128 33.80 20.10 22.68
C GLY A 128 34.56 21.43 22.74
N SER A 129 35.42 21.71 23.72
CA SER A 129 36.12 23.01 23.82
C SER A 129 37.62 22.89 23.54
N ASN A 130 38.00 22.78 22.26
CA ASN A 130 39.34 23.15 21.80
C ASN A 130 39.25 24.48 21.06
N SER A 131 39.65 25.54 21.73
CA SER A 131 39.79 26.89 21.16
C SER A 131 40.91 26.90 20.12
N ALA A 132 40.52 26.95 18.84
CA ALA A 132 41.40 27.28 17.73
C ALA A 132 41.93 28.73 17.88
N GLN A 133 43.22 28.89 17.63
CA GLN A 133 44.01 30.11 17.75
C GLN A 133 43.62 31.16 16.68
N PRO A 134 43.60 32.48 16.98
CA PRO A 134 43.28 33.49 15.98
C PRO A 134 44.49 33.75 15.07
N GLN A 135 44.34 33.55 13.76
CA GLN A 135 45.30 34.02 12.76
C GLN A 135 44.87 35.41 12.31
N ASN A 136 45.58 36.43 12.81
CA ASN A 136 45.51 37.78 12.28
C ASN A 136 46.63 37.92 11.24
N ASP A 137 46.30 37.68 9.97
CA ASP A 137 47.21 37.92 8.86
C ASP A 137 47.25 39.43 8.57
N VAL A 138 48.38 40.07 8.87
CA VAL A 138 48.65 41.46 8.47
C VAL A 138 49.27 41.43 7.06
N PRO A 139 48.64 42.03 6.04
CA PRO A 139 49.29 42.18 4.73
C PRO A 139 50.36 43.29 4.80
N ILE A 140 51.58 42.95 4.38
CA ILE A 140 52.66 43.91 4.16
C ILE A 140 52.33 44.73 2.91
N GLU A 141 51.93 45.98 3.11
CA GLU A 141 51.75 46.96 2.05
C GLU A 141 53.14 47.42 1.54
N ARG A 142 53.26 47.48 0.22
CA ARG A 142 54.46 47.78 -0.56
C ARG A 142 54.58 49.30 -0.68
N SER A 143 55.67 49.92 -0.22
CA SER A 143 55.99 51.31 -0.55
C SER A 143 57.47 51.47 -0.95
N ASN A 144 57.63 51.91 -2.19
CA ASN A 144 58.81 52.46 -2.87
C ASN A 144 59.97 51.52 -3.23
#